data_AF-A0A656GHZ7-F1
#
_entry.id   AF-A0A656GHZ7-F1
#
_cell.length_a   1.000
_cell.length_b   1.000
_cell.length_c   1.000
_cell.angle_alpha   90.00
_cell.angle_beta   90.00
_cell.angle_gamma   90.00
#
_symmetry.space_group_name_H-M   'P 1'
#
loop_
_entity.id
_entity.type
_entity.pdbx_description
1 polymer ?
#
loop_
_entity_poly.entity_id
_entity_poly.type
_entity_poly.pdbx_seq_one_letter_code
_entity_poly.pdbx_strand_id
1 'polypeptide(L)'
;TRAALSYEAGARSPLAGVFSALWVALFAVAGASLISHIPIPAMAASILLICWGLVDRRGIRALFRVSRAEFFVMALTCLATLLLELQTAIYAGVLASLFFYLKRTSQPRVQQWREGDEDVLRVGGSIFFGASHYLQTRLQRTEGLRVVIDAQQINFIDYSGVEMLHQEARRLGQQGRVLVMRNARPQVIEELHKLEGPQNCPILFED
;
A
#
# COMPACT_ATOMS: atom_id res chain seq x y z
N THR A 1 4.27 -9.50 25.83
CA THR A 1 4.76 -10.58 26.72
C THR A 1 3.70 -11.06 27.71
N ARG A 2 3.00 -10.19 28.45
CA ARG A 2 2.00 -10.62 29.47
C ARG A 2 0.86 -11.49 28.94
N ALA A 3 0.27 -11.16 27.78
CA ALA A 3 -0.83 -11.93 27.21
C ALA A 3 -0.39 -13.31 26.70
N ALA A 4 0.74 -13.38 25.99
CA ALA A 4 1.31 -14.63 25.48
C ALA A 4 1.69 -15.59 26.63
N LEU A 5 2.37 -15.07 27.65
CA LEU A 5 2.71 -15.85 28.86
C LEU A 5 1.47 -16.33 29.61
N SER A 6 0.44 -15.48 29.71
CA SER A 6 -0.83 -15.87 30.34
C SER A 6 -1.53 -16.97 29.56
N TYR A 7 -1.46 -16.93 28.23
CA TYR A 7 -2.03 -17.95 27.35
C TYR A 7 -1.26 -19.27 27.45
N GLU A 8 0.08 -19.23 27.44
CA GLU A 8 0.95 -20.40 27.65
C GLU A 8 0.78 -21.01 29.05
N ALA A 9 0.52 -20.20 30.07
CA ALA A 9 0.17 -20.64 31.42
C ALA A 9 -1.25 -21.25 31.54
N GLY A 10 -1.98 -21.36 30.42
CA GLY A 10 -3.28 -22.01 30.36
C GLY A 10 -4.47 -21.13 30.75
N ALA A 11 -4.33 -19.80 30.77
CA ALA A 11 -5.46 -18.91 31.03
C ALA A 11 -6.51 -19.00 29.93
N ARG A 12 -7.78 -19.25 30.31
CA ARG A 12 -8.91 -19.40 29.37
C ARG A 12 -10.03 -18.38 29.61
N SER A 13 -9.90 -17.51 30.61
CA SER A 13 -10.93 -16.53 30.98
C SER A 13 -10.31 -15.19 31.37
N PRO A 14 -11.07 -14.08 31.26
CA PRO A 14 -10.61 -12.75 31.67
C PRO A 14 -10.31 -12.64 33.17
N LEU A 15 -10.73 -13.62 33.99
CA LEU A 15 -10.41 -13.70 35.41
C LEU A 15 -8.89 -13.78 35.66
N ALA A 16 -8.10 -14.33 34.73
CA ALA A 16 -6.64 -14.34 34.85
C ALA A 16 -6.03 -12.93 34.95
N GLY A 17 -6.63 -11.95 34.26
CA GLY A 17 -6.25 -10.54 34.37
C GLY A 17 -6.62 -9.96 35.73
N VAL A 18 -7.80 -10.30 36.24
CA VAL A 18 -8.28 -9.85 37.57
C VAL A 18 -7.37 -10.38 38.67
N PHE A 19 -7.05 -11.69 38.67
CA PHE A 19 -6.12 -12.28 39.63
C PHE A 19 -4.72 -11.68 39.51
N SER A 20 -4.23 -11.43 38.29
CA SER A 20 -2.94 -10.76 38.10
C SER A 20 -2.93 -9.35 38.70
N ALA A 21 -4.01 -8.58 38.53
CA ALA A 21 -4.15 -7.24 39.12
C ALA A 21 -4.23 -7.28 40.64
N LEU A 22 -4.96 -8.26 41.21
CA LEU A 22 -5.05 -8.47 42.66
C LEU A 22 -3.69 -8.82 43.27
N TRP A 23 -2.92 -9.71 42.63
CA TRP A 23 -1.56 -10.03 43.08
C TRP A 23 -0.65 -8.80 43.03
N VAL A 24 -0.70 -8.02 41.94
CA VAL A 24 0.08 -6.78 41.84
C VAL A 24 -0.31 -5.79 42.93
N ALA A 25 -1.61 -5.59 43.21
CA ALA A 25 -2.09 -4.71 44.27
C ALA A 25 -1.64 -5.19 45.65
N LEU A 26 -1.73 -6.49 45.93
CA LEU A 26 -1.29 -7.10 47.19
C LEU A 26 0.22 -6.89 47.40
N PHE A 27 1.05 -7.19 46.39
CA PHE A 27 2.50 -6.98 46.47
C PHE A 27 2.88 -5.50 46.54
N ALA A 28 2.13 -4.61 45.89
CA ALA A 28 2.38 -3.18 45.98
C ALA A 28 2.15 -2.64 47.40
N VAL A 29 1.10 -3.11 48.11
CA VAL A 29 0.79 -2.66 49.47
C VAL A 29 1.64 -3.38 50.52
N ALA A 30 1.74 -4.72 50.46
CA ALA A 30 2.44 -5.51 51.46
C ALA A 30 3.96 -5.56 51.22
N GLY A 31 4.41 -5.44 49.98
CA GLY A 31 5.80 -5.61 49.56
C GLY A 31 6.56 -4.30 49.36
N ALA A 32 5.97 -3.12 49.61
CA ALA A 32 6.58 -1.82 49.35
C ALA A 32 7.98 -1.66 49.99
N SER A 33 8.15 -2.12 51.23
CA SER A 33 9.44 -2.08 51.96
C SER A 33 10.51 -2.96 51.32
N LEU A 34 10.13 -4.07 50.68
CA LEU A 34 11.05 -4.95 49.98
C LEU A 34 11.39 -4.43 48.58
N ILE A 35 10.41 -3.82 47.90
CA ILE A 35 10.56 -3.21 46.57
C ILE A 35 11.54 -2.03 46.62
N SER A 36 11.58 -1.25 47.70
CA SER A 36 12.52 -0.12 47.84
C SER A 36 14.00 -0.55 47.88
N HIS A 37 14.29 -1.80 48.25
CA HIS A 37 15.64 -2.35 48.26
C HIS A 37 16.09 -2.87 46.89
N ILE A 38 15.23 -2.83 45.87
CA ILE A 38 15.59 -3.29 44.54
C ILE A 38 16.63 -2.33 43.93
N PRO A 39 17.83 -2.82 43.58
CA PRO A 39 18.86 -1.98 43.02
C PRO A 39 18.46 -1.51 41.61
N ILE A 40 18.60 -0.20 41.35
CA ILE A 40 18.32 0.42 40.03
C ILE A 40 19.00 -0.33 38.86
N PRO A 41 20.26 -0.80 38.97
CA PRO A 41 20.89 -1.61 37.93
C PRO A 41 20.12 -2.86 37.53
N ALA A 42 19.44 -3.54 38.46
CA ALA A 42 18.66 -4.74 38.14
C ALA A 42 17.42 -4.39 37.31
N MET A 43 16.75 -3.28 37.63
CA MET A 43 15.62 -2.78 36.84
C MET A 43 16.07 -2.39 35.43
N ALA A 44 17.17 -1.66 35.29
CA ALA A 44 17.74 -1.31 33.99
C ALA A 44 18.10 -2.56 33.16
N ALA A 45 18.75 -3.55 33.78
CA ALA A 45 19.10 -4.81 33.12
C ALA A 45 17.86 -5.56 32.61
N SER A 46 16.79 -5.61 33.40
CA SER A 46 15.53 -6.26 32.98
C SER A 46 14.89 -5.57 31.76
N ILE A 47 14.90 -4.25 31.71
CA ILE A 47 14.38 -3.47 30.58
C ILE A 47 15.23 -3.74 29.34
N LEU A 48 16.56 -3.71 29.46
CA LEU A 48 17.47 -4.00 28.35
C LEU A 48 17.28 -5.42 27.79
N LEU A 49 17.06 -6.41 28.66
CA LEU A 49 16.76 -7.79 28.25
C LEU A 49 15.46 -7.86 27.44
N ILE A 50 14.41 -7.17 27.89
CA ILE A 50 13.12 -7.10 27.17
C ILE A 50 13.29 -6.38 25.83
N CYS A 51 13.98 -5.24 25.82
CA CYS A 51 14.29 -4.49 24.59
C CYS A 51 15.05 -5.35 23.58
N TRP A 52 16.02 -6.15 24.03
CA TRP A 52 16.74 -7.07 23.16
C TRP A 52 15.84 -8.12 22.53
N GLY A 53 14.85 -8.63 23.28
CA GLY A 53 13.87 -9.59 22.77
C GLY A 53 12.85 -9.01 21.78
N LEU A 54 12.61 -7.69 21.81
CA LEU A 54 11.67 -7.03 20.90
C LEU A 54 12.25 -6.76 19.51
N VAL A 55 13.58 -6.73 19.37
CA VAL A 55 14.22 -6.45 18.07
C VAL A 55 14.20 -7.70 17.18
N ASP A 56 13.25 -7.74 16.25
CA ASP A 56 13.19 -8.80 15.24
C ASP A 56 14.22 -8.61 14.11
N ARG A 57 15.42 -9.15 14.33
CA ARG A 57 16.51 -9.13 13.34
C ARG A 57 16.17 -9.87 12.05
N ARG A 58 15.31 -10.90 12.12
CA ARG A 58 14.93 -11.69 10.94
C ARG A 58 14.00 -10.88 10.07
N GLY A 59 13.00 -10.23 10.67
CA GLY A 59 12.10 -9.28 10.01
C GLY A 59 12.85 -8.12 9.34
N ILE A 60 13.78 -7.48 10.06
CA ILE A 60 14.60 -6.38 9.53
C ILE A 60 15.41 -6.83 8.29
N ARG A 61 16.03 -8.01 8.36
CA ARG A 61 16.83 -8.55 7.25
C ARG A 61 15.96 -8.97 6.07
N ALA A 62 14.78 -9.53 6.32
CA ALA A 62 13.82 -9.87 5.28
C ALA A 62 13.35 -8.60 4.55
N LEU A 63 13.02 -7.54 5.30
CA LEU A 63 12.58 -6.27 4.74
C LEU A 63 13.63 -5.65 3.82
N PHE A 64 14.89 -5.64 4.27
CA PHE A 64 16.01 -5.14 3.46
C PHE A 64 16.18 -5.90 2.14
N ARG A 65 15.89 -7.20 2.11
CA ARG A 65 15.98 -8.03 0.89
C ARG A 65 14.77 -7.87 -0.03
N VAL A 66 13.57 -7.67 0.53
CA VAL A 66 12.32 -7.61 -0.23
C VAL A 66 12.06 -6.22 -0.80
N SER A 67 12.20 -5.17 0.01
CA SER A 67 11.85 -3.80 -0.38
C SER A 67 12.74 -2.78 0.31
N ARG A 68 13.66 -2.16 -0.46
CA ARG A 68 14.50 -1.07 0.06
C ARG A 68 13.69 0.15 0.50
N ALA A 69 12.55 0.41 -0.14
CA ALA A 69 11.65 1.49 0.24
C ALA A 69 11.04 1.27 1.63
N GLU A 70 10.55 0.06 1.91
CA GLU A 70 9.96 -0.25 3.22
C GLU A 70 11.03 -0.28 4.32
N PHE A 71 12.24 -0.77 4.01
CA PHE A 71 13.38 -0.66 4.92
C PHE A 71 13.73 0.80 5.24
N PHE A 72 13.69 1.70 4.25
CA PHE A 72 13.94 3.12 4.45
C PHE A 72 12.88 3.75 5.35
N VAL A 73 11.59 3.44 5.16
CA VAL A 73 10.50 3.92 6.03
C VAL A 73 10.70 3.44 7.47
N MET A 74 11.07 2.18 7.67
CA MET A 74 11.39 1.63 8.99
C MET A 74 12.59 2.35 9.62
N ALA A 75 13.69 2.51 8.88
CA ALA A 75 14.90 3.17 9.38
C ALA A 75 14.65 4.64 9.72
N LEU A 76 13.89 5.35 8.87
CA LEU A 76 13.46 6.71 9.11
C LEU A 76 12.62 6.81 10.38
N THR A 77 11.65 5.92 10.56
CA THR A 77 10.78 5.91 11.75
C THR A 77 11.60 5.62 13.02
N CYS A 78 12.53 4.66 12.95
CA CYS A 78 13.43 4.33 14.06
C CYS A 78 14.32 5.52 14.44
N LEU A 79 14.96 6.16 13.47
CA LEU A 79 15.79 7.34 13.71
C LEU A 79 14.95 8.51 14.25
N ALA A 80 13.75 8.72 13.71
CA ALA A 80 12.82 9.74 14.20
C ALA A 80 12.42 9.49 15.65
N THR A 81 12.12 8.25 16.05
CA THR A 81 11.79 7.93 17.46
C THR A 81 12.95 8.13 18.45
N LEU A 82 14.20 8.14 17.96
CA LEU A 82 15.38 8.40 18.80
C LEU A 82 15.67 9.90 18.97
N LEU A 83 15.30 10.71 17.99
CA LEU A 83 15.67 12.13 17.92
C LEU A 83 14.50 13.09 18.21
N LEU A 84 13.27 12.63 18.02
CA LEU A 84 12.05 13.45 18.11
C LEU A 84 11.06 12.83 19.10
N GLU A 85 10.04 13.60 19.46
CA GLU A 85 8.91 13.07 20.22
C GLU A 85 8.19 11.93 19.46
N LEU A 86 7.70 10.96 20.22
CA LEU A 86 7.04 9.76 19.69
C LEU A 86 5.91 10.09 18.70
N GLN A 87 5.10 11.10 19.00
CA GLN A 87 4.01 11.55 18.12
C GLN A 87 4.52 12.03 16.76
N THR A 88 5.57 12.84 16.74
CA THR A 88 6.19 13.38 15.51
C THR A 88 6.83 12.28 14.70
N ALA A 89 7.48 11.31 15.36
CA ALA A 89 8.07 10.15 14.69
C ALA A 89 7.01 9.26 14.02
N ILE A 90 5.85 9.07 14.68
CA ILE A 90 4.72 8.33 14.10
C ILE A 90 4.20 9.06 12.85
N TYR A 91 3.99 10.38 12.92
CA TYR A 91 3.51 11.15 11.76
C TYR A 91 4.49 11.08 10.58
N ALA A 92 5.79 11.23 10.84
CA ALA A 92 6.82 11.11 9.81
C ALA A 92 6.81 9.72 9.16
N GLY A 93 6.71 8.65 9.94
CA GLY A 93 6.63 7.28 9.43
C GLY A 93 5.39 7.01 8.59
N VAL A 94 4.21 7.48 9.04
CA VAL A 94 2.94 7.34 8.31
C VAL A 94 2.97 8.10 6.98
N LEU A 95 3.43 9.35 6.98
CA LEU A 95 3.52 10.17 5.77
C LEU A 95 4.51 9.57 4.75
N ALA A 96 5.68 9.12 5.22
CA ALA A 96 6.66 8.45 4.37
C ALA A 96 6.10 7.16 3.77
N SER A 97 5.45 6.32 4.60
CA SER A 97 4.80 5.09 4.14
C SER A 97 3.75 5.37 3.06
N LEU A 98 2.88 6.35 3.29
CA LEU A 98 1.84 6.75 2.33
C LEU A 98 2.45 7.25 1.02
N PHE A 99 3.50 8.08 1.09
CA PHE A 99 4.20 8.57 -0.09
C PHE A 99 4.80 7.42 -0.92
N PHE A 100 5.50 6.48 -0.29
CA PHE A 100 6.08 5.33 -1.00
C PHE A 100 4.99 4.39 -1.55
N TYR A 101 3.90 4.19 -0.81
CA TYR A 101 2.76 3.41 -1.25
C TYR A 101 2.09 4.01 -2.49
N LEU A 102 1.81 5.32 -2.48
CA LEU A 102 1.27 6.04 -3.62
C LEU A 102 2.19 5.94 -4.83
N LYS A 103 3.50 6.15 -4.65
CA LYS A 103 4.47 6.05 -5.74
C LYS A 103 4.50 4.66 -6.37
N ARG A 104 4.43 3.60 -5.55
CA ARG A 104 4.44 2.21 -6.03
C ARG A 104 3.16 1.85 -6.77
N THR A 105 2.01 2.25 -6.26
CA THR A 105 0.70 1.92 -6.85
C THR A 105 0.42 2.73 -8.12
N SER A 106 1.03 3.91 -8.27
CA SER A 106 0.82 4.80 -9.44
C SER A 106 1.52 4.34 -10.73
N GLN A 107 2.28 3.25 -10.72
CA GLN A 107 2.93 2.70 -11.92
C GLN A 107 2.29 1.37 -12.30
N PRO A 108 1.18 1.37 -13.07
CA PRO A 108 0.57 0.14 -13.53
C PRO A 108 1.55 -0.64 -14.44
N ARG A 109 1.47 -1.97 -14.38
CA ARG A 109 2.22 -2.81 -15.30
C ARG A 109 1.59 -2.69 -16.68
N VAL A 110 2.30 -2.01 -17.59
CA VAL A 110 1.90 -1.87 -18.98
C VAL A 110 2.87 -2.68 -19.84
N GLN A 111 2.34 -3.69 -20.53
CA GLN A 111 3.06 -4.41 -21.57
C GLN A 111 2.58 -3.88 -22.92
N GLN A 112 3.51 -3.55 -23.80
CA GLN A 112 3.21 -3.01 -25.12
C GLN A 112 3.93 -3.86 -26.17
N TRP A 113 3.20 -4.29 -27.18
CA TRP A 113 3.75 -4.97 -28.36
C TRP A 113 3.00 -4.51 -29.61
N ARG A 114 3.62 -4.68 -30.77
CA ARG A 114 3.06 -4.32 -32.07
C ARG A 114 2.70 -5.59 -32.83
N GLU A 115 1.48 -5.64 -33.36
CA GLU A 115 0.95 -6.76 -34.13
C GLU A 115 0.52 -6.24 -35.50
N GLY A 116 1.41 -6.33 -36.49
CA GLY A 116 1.21 -5.72 -37.80
C GLY A 116 1.09 -4.20 -37.72
N ASP A 117 -0.10 -3.69 -38.05
CA ASP A 117 -0.43 -2.25 -37.99
C ASP A 117 -1.21 -1.85 -36.72
N GLU A 118 -1.31 -2.77 -35.76
CA GLU A 118 -1.93 -2.53 -34.46
C GLU A 118 -0.88 -2.42 -33.35
N ASP A 119 -1.05 -1.45 -32.45
CA ASP A 119 -0.29 -1.38 -31.20
C ASP A 119 -1.17 -1.87 -30.06
N VAL A 120 -0.79 -2.96 -29.41
CA VAL A 120 -1.54 -3.56 -28.30
C VAL A 120 -0.88 -3.22 -26.96
N LEU A 121 -1.65 -2.61 -26.07
CA LEU A 121 -1.26 -2.24 -24.71
C LEU A 121 -2.09 -3.05 -23.71
N ARG A 122 -1.44 -4.00 -23.04
CA ARG A 122 -2.03 -4.69 -21.89
C ARG A 122 -1.78 -3.91 -20.62
N VAL A 123 -2.86 -3.43 -20.01
CA VAL A 123 -2.82 -2.63 -18.78
C VAL A 123 -3.29 -3.48 -17.61
N GLY A 124 -2.37 -3.76 -16.69
CA GLY A 124 -2.70 -4.45 -15.44
C GLY A 124 -3.04 -3.48 -14.31
N GLY A 125 -4.18 -3.69 -13.63
CA GLY A 125 -4.53 -3.01 -12.38
C GLY A 125 -5.76 -2.12 -12.48
N SER A 126 -5.62 -0.85 -12.09
CA SER A 126 -6.71 0.15 -12.15
C SER A 126 -6.18 1.43 -12.79
N ILE A 127 -7.03 2.11 -13.55
CA ILE A 127 -6.69 3.40 -14.17
C ILE A 127 -7.22 4.50 -13.25
N PHE A 128 -6.35 5.05 -12.41
CA PHE A 128 -6.68 6.17 -11.54
C PHE A 128 -5.74 7.36 -11.79
N PHE A 129 -5.96 8.49 -11.12
CA PHE A 129 -5.17 9.73 -11.29
C PHE A 129 -3.65 9.53 -11.32
N GLY A 130 -3.10 8.64 -10.51
CA GLY A 130 -1.65 8.36 -10.49
C GLY A 130 -1.15 7.60 -11.73
N ALA A 131 -2.02 6.83 -12.39
CA ALA A 131 -1.71 5.99 -13.53
C ALA A 131 -2.02 6.67 -14.88
N SER A 132 -2.93 7.65 -14.91
CA SER A 132 -3.42 8.28 -16.13
C SER A 132 -2.31 8.91 -16.96
N HIS A 133 -1.41 9.69 -16.33
CA HIS A 133 -0.27 10.30 -17.02
C HIS A 133 0.72 9.25 -17.58
N TYR A 134 0.96 8.17 -16.84
CA TYR A 134 1.83 7.09 -17.30
C TYR A 134 1.26 6.39 -18.52
N LEU A 135 -0.05 6.08 -18.49
CA LEU A 135 -0.76 5.47 -19.62
C LEU A 135 -0.85 6.41 -20.81
N GLN A 136 -1.16 7.68 -20.57
CA GLN A 136 -1.17 8.72 -21.60
C GLN A 136 0.16 8.71 -22.34
N THR A 137 1.28 8.88 -21.62
CA THR A 137 2.63 8.90 -22.21
C THR A 137 2.93 7.63 -23.04
N ARG A 138 2.42 6.46 -22.63
CA ARG A 138 2.57 5.21 -23.39
C ARG A 138 1.71 5.20 -24.65
N LEU A 139 0.46 5.65 -24.58
CA LEU A 139 -0.41 5.80 -25.74
C LEU A 139 0.18 6.78 -26.76
N GLN A 140 0.81 7.87 -26.30
CA GLN A 140 1.46 8.83 -27.22
C GLN A 140 2.70 8.27 -27.93
N ARG A 141 3.27 7.16 -27.47
CA ARG A 141 4.39 6.48 -28.12
C ARG A 141 3.95 5.40 -29.12
N THR A 142 2.65 5.21 -29.29
CA THR A 142 2.12 4.28 -30.29
C THR A 142 2.10 4.94 -31.67
N GLU A 143 2.33 4.13 -32.69
CA GLU A 143 2.37 4.54 -34.09
C GLU A 143 1.36 3.79 -34.96
N GLY A 144 0.83 2.64 -34.51
CA GLY A 144 -0.14 1.84 -35.28
C GLY A 144 -1.45 2.57 -35.56
N LEU A 145 -2.08 2.30 -36.71
CA LEU A 145 -3.38 2.88 -37.07
C LEU A 145 -4.47 2.52 -36.06
N ARG A 146 -4.38 1.33 -35.47
CA ARG A 146 -5.29 0.85 -34.44
C ARG A 146 -4.54 0.63 -33.14
N VAL A 147 -4.95 1.33 -32.09
CA VAL A 147 -4.38 1.21 -30.76
C VAL A 147 -5.35 0.41 -29.90
N VAL A 148 -4.96 -0.78 -29.46
CA VAL A 148 -5.81 -1.69 -28.69
C VAL A 148 -5.35 -1.70 -27.24
N ILE A 149 -6.23 -1.34 -26.31
CA ILE A 149 -6.02 -1.52 -24.87
C ILE A 149 -6.67 -2.84 -24.46
N ASP A 150 -5.86 -3.83 -24.10
CA ASP A 150 -6.35 -5.07 -23.47
C ASP A 150 -6.68 -4.76 -22.00
N ALA A 151 -7.98 -4.67 -21.73
CA ALA A 151 -8.59 -4.24 -20.48
C ALA A 151 -8.99 -5.38 -19.56
N GLN A 152 -8.63 -6.65 -19.88
CA GLN A 152 -9.02 -7.83 -19.10
C GLN A 152 -8.66 -7.72 -17.60
N GLN A 153 -7.54 -7.05 -17.31
CA GLN A 153 -7.00 -6.87 -15.96
C GLN A 153 -7.35 -5.51 -15.34
N ILE A 154 -8.16 -4.67 -16.01
CA ILE A 154 -8.62 -3.40 -15.47
C ILE A 154 -9.85 -3.65 -14.60
N ASN A 155 -9.70 -3.45 -13.28
CA ASN A 155 -10.80 -3.64 -12.33
C ASN A 155 -11.62 -2.37 -12.09
N PHE A 156 -10.98 -1.21 -12.25
CA PHE A 156 -11.54 0.07 -11.87
C PHE A 156 -10.92 1.20 -12.68
N ILE A 157 -11.73 2.20 -13.03
CA ILE A 157 -11.31 3.45 -13.65
C ILE A 157 -11.95 4.62 -12.90
N ASP A 158 -11.17 5.65 -12.56
CA ASP A 158 -11.70 6.88 -11.97
C ASP A 158 -12.03 7.94 -13.03
N TYR A 159 -12.68 9.03 -12.61
CA TYR A 159 -13.03 10.14 -13.48
C TYR A 159 -11.86 10.66 -14.32
N SER A 160 -10.68 10.82 -13.71
CA SER A 160 -9.49 11.33 -14.42
C SER A 160 -8.97 10.34 -15.46
N GLY A 161 -9.09 9.03 -15.20
CA GLY A 161 -8.80 7.98 -16.15
C GLY A 161 -9.76 7.99 -17.34
N VAL A 162 -11.07 8.13 -17.07
CA VAL A 162 -12.11 8.22 -18.10
C VAL A 162 -11.87 9.42 -19.00
N GLU A 163 -11.62 10.59 -18.41
CA GLU A 163 -11.35 11.83 -19.14
C GLU A 163 -10.09 11.72 -20.02
N MET A 164 -8.99 11.20 -19.46
CA MET A 164 -7.74 10.99 -20.21
C MET A 164 -7.95 10.08 -21.42
N LEU A 165 -8.68 8.96 -21.27
CA LEU A 165 -8.95 8.05 -22.38
C LEU A 165 -9.84 8.67 -23.46
N HIS A 166 -10.84 9.47 -23.08
CA HIS A 166 -11.69 10.19 -24.05
C HIS A 166 -10.87 11.22 -24.83
N GLN A 167 -10.01 11.99 -24.15
CA GLN A 167 -9.13 12.96 -24.79
C GLN A 167 -8.16 12.27 -25.76
N GLU A 168 -7.53 11.17 -25.35
CA GLU A 168 -6.60 10.42 -26.19
C GLU A 168 -7.28 9.74 -27.38
N ALA A 169 -8.49 9.20 -27.21
CA ALA A 169 -9.29 8.64 -28.30
C ALA A 169 -9.64 9.70 -29.36
N ARG A 170 -10.04 10.91 -28.93
CA ARG A 170 -10.30 12.02 -29.85
C ARG A 170 -9.04 12.48 -30.57
N ARG A 171 -7.92 12.59 -29.85
CA ARG A 171 -6.63 12.95 -30.44
C ARG A 171 -6.19 11.93 -31.51
N LEU A 172 -6.36 10.64 -31.23
CA LEU A 172 -6.10 9.58 -32.20
C LEU A 172 -7.07 9.67 -33.39
N GLY A 173 -8.36 9.92 -33.14
CA GLY A 173 -9.37 10.10 -34.19
C GLY A 173 -9.05 11.25 -35.15
N GLN A 174 -8.53 12.38 -34.63
CA GLN A 174 -8.06 13.50 -35.46
C GLN A 174 -6.87 13.13 -36.36
N GLN A 175 -6.12 12.08 -36.00
CA GLN A 175 -5.00 11.53 -36.79
C GLN A 175 -5.45 10.40 -37.73
N GLY A 176 -6.75 10.11 -37.82
CA GLY A 176 -7.27 8.96 -38.57
C GLY A 176 -6.98 7.60 -37.92
N ARG A 177 -6.61 7.60 -36.63
CA ARG A 177 -6.30 6.41 -35.83
C ARG A 177 -7.45 6.12 -34.88
N VAL A 178 -7.57 4.87 -34.44
CA VAL A 178 -8.69 4.44 -33.60
C VAL A 178 -8.18 3.83 -32.30
N LEU A 179 -8.81 4.22 -31.17
CA LEU A 179 -8.60 3.61 -29.87
C LEU A 179 -9.68 2.56 -29.61
N VAL A 180 -9.24 1.33 -29.38
CA VAL A 180 -10.10 0.17 -29.11
C VAL A 180 -9.81 -0.33 -27.71
N MET A 181 -10.84 -0.65 -26.95
CA MET A 181 -10.73 -1.32 -25.66
C MET A 181 -11.26 -2.75 -25.79
N ARG A 182 -10.37 -3.73 -25.63
CA ARG A 182 -10.65 -5.17 -25.78
C ARG A 182 -10.79 -5.84 -24.41
N ASN A 183 -11.71 -6.80 -24.26
CA ASN A 183 -11.94 -7.53 -23.00
C ASN A 183 -12.24 -6.61 -21.79
N ALA A 184 -12.89 -5.47 -22.02
CA ALA A 184 -13.26 -4.56 -20.94
C ALA A 184 -14.36 -5.16 -20.06
N ARG A 185 -14.20 -5.07 -18.74
CA ARG A 185 -15.26 -5.49 -17.82
C ARG A 185 -16.48 -4.57 -17.93
N PRO A 186 -17.71 -5.07 -17.75
CA PRO A 186 -18.92 -4.25 -17.85
C PRO A 186 -18.90 -2.98 -16.98
N GLN A 187 -18.35 -3.08 -15.75
CA GLN A 187 -18.21 -1.95 -14.84
C GLN A 187 -17.31 -0.83 -15.42
N VAL A 188 -16.23 -1.19 -16.13
CA VAL A 188 -15.31 -0.23 -16.74
C VAL A 188 -15.97 0.46 -17.94
N ILE A 189 -16.71 -0.31 -18.76
CA ILE A 189 -17.48 0.22 -19.89
C ILE A 189 -18.55 1.20 -19.38
N GLU A 190 -19.25 0.85 -18.31
CA GLU A 190 -20.26 1.72 -17.70
C GLU A 190 -19.66 3.05 -17.24
N GLU A 191 -18.52 3.02 -16.54
CA GLU A 191 -17.81 4.24 -16.12
C GLU A 191 -17.36 5.11 -17.31
N LEU A 192 -16.88 4.49 -18.40
CA LEU A 192 -16.51 5.23 -19.61
C LEU A 192 -17.73 5.89 -20.27
N HIS A 193 -18.87 5.22 -20.29
CA HIS A 193 -20.11 5.78 -20.83
C HIS A 193 -20.73 6.86 -19.96
N LYS A 194 -20.46 6.91 -18.64
CA LYS A 194 -21.03 7.92 -17.74
C LYS A 194 -20.62 9.35 -18.10
N LEU A 195 -19.48 9.56 -18.76
CA LEU A 195 -18.98 10.90 -19.05
C LEU A 195 -19.78 11.60 -20.17
N GLU A 196 -19.96 10.94 -21.31
CA GLU A 196 -20.58 11.56 -22.51
C GLU A 196 -21.78 10.78 -23.06
N GLY A 197 -22.12 9.66 -22.43
CA GLY A 197 -23.14 8.70 -22.89
C GLY A 197 -22.58 7.69 -23.90
N PRO A 198 -23.27 6.54 -24.07
CA PRO A 198 -22.81 5.46 -24.95
C PRO A 198 -22.75 5.85 -26.44
N GLN A 199 -23.54 6.83 -26.88
CA GLN A 199 -23.58 7.26 -28.29
C GLN A 199 -22.42 8.20 -28.67
N ASN A 200 -21.84 8.89 -27.69
CA ASN A 200 -20.79 9.90 -27.92
C ASN A 200 -19.40 9.40 -27.49
N CYS A 201 -19.29 8.16 -27.01
CA CYS A 201 -18.01 7.63 -26.55
C CYS A 201 -17.07 7.45 -27.77
N PRO A 202 -15.89 8.10 -27.77
CA PRO A 202 -14.94 8.04 -28.89
C PRO A 202 -14.13 6.72 -28.93
N ILE A 203 -14.35 5.82 -27.97
CA ILE A 203 -13.62 4.56 -27.79
C ILE A 203 -14.48 3.43 -28.35
N LEU A 204 -13.88 2.55 -29.16
CA LEU A 204 -14.54 1.34 -29.61
C LEU A 204 -14.35 0.20 -28.60
N PHE A 205 -15.37 -0.61 -28.40
CA PHE A 205 -15.32 -1.75 -27.48
C PHE A 205 -15.36 -3.07 -28.25
N GLU A 206 -14.46 -3.98 -27.89
CA GLU A 206 -14.36 -5.33 -28.44
C GLU A 206 -14.29 -6.37 -27.32
N ASP A 207 -14.83 -7.55 -27.61
CA ASP A 207 -14.69 -8.73 -26.75
C ASP A 207 -13.33 -9.41 -26.98
#